data_AF-A0A1Y4N950-F1
#
_entry.id   AF-A0A1Y4N950-F1
#
_cell.length_a   1.000
_cell.length_b   1.000
_cell.length_c   1.000
_cell.angle_alpha   90.00
_cell.angle_beta   90.00
_cell.angle_gamma   90.00
#
_symmetry.space_group_name_H-M   'P 1'
#
loop_
_entity.id
_entity.type
_entity.pdbx_description
1 polymer ?
#
loop_
_entity_poly.entity_id
_entity_poly.type
_entity_poly.pdbx_seq_one_letter_code
_entity_poly.pdbx_strand_id
1 'polypeptide(L)' 'MSNNKLKPKKDSLVEIVDKYSNDYIACVNYFFKIKWSTGFYCEKCGCTHYSFIKSRKKQYVVK' A
#
# COMPACT_ATOMS: atom_id res chain seq x y z
N MET A 1 -13.08 -23.30 26.18
CA MET A 1 -12.88 -23.52 24.74
C MET A 1 -12.03 -22.37 24.21
N SER A 2 -10.80 -22.61 23.76
CA SER A 2 -9.94 -21.54 23.21
C SER A 2 -10.48 -21.08 21.86
N ASN A 3 -10.85 -19.80 21.76
CA ASN A 3 -11.21 -19.16 20.51
C ASN A 3 -9.95 -18.91 19.68
N ASN A 4 -9.46 -19.93 18.99
CA ASN A 4 -8.37 -19.79 18.03
C ASN A 4 -8.89 -19.09 16.77
N LYS A 5 -9.01 -17.76 16.81
CA LYS A 5 -9.25 -16.95 15.61
C LYS A 5 -8.05 -17.11 14.67
N LEU A 6 -8.25 -17.87 13.59
CA LEU A 6 -7.28 -17.98 12.51
C LEU A 6 -7.11 -16.61 11.86
N LYS A 7 -5.87 -16.25 11.54
CA LYS A 7 -5.58 -15.05 10.76
C LYS A 7 -6.18 -15.21 9.36
N PRO A 8 -6.77 -14.15 8.78
CA PRO A 8 -7.28 -14.21 7.41
C PRO A 8 -6.15 -14.60 6.45
N LYS A 9 -6.49 -15.39 5.43
CA LYS A 9 -5.56 -15.80 4.38
C LYS A 9 -5.07 -14.55 3.63
N LYS A 10 -3.76 -14.38 3.54
CA LYS A 10 -3.13 -13.36 2.70
C LYS A 10 -3.14 -13.81 1.24
N ASP A 11 -3.35 -12.86 0.33
CA ASP A 11 -3.24 -13.14 -1.10
C ASP A 11 -1.81 -13.61 -1.42
N SER A 12 -1.70 -14.57 -2.33
CA SER A 12 -0.45 -14.99 -2.92
C SER A 12 0.05 -13.95 -3.93
N LEU A 13 1.35 -13.97 -4.24
CA LEU A 13 1.91 -13.07 -5.25
C LEU A 13 1.23 -13.25 -6.62
N VAL A 14 0.87 -14.48 -6.99
CA VAL A 14 0.18 -14.78 -8.26
C VAL A 14 -1.19 -14.12 -8.31
N GLU A 15 -1.99 -14.23 -7.24
CA GLU A 15 -3.31 -13.59 -7.15
C GLU A 15 -3.22 -12.05 -7.19
N ILE A 16 -2.17 -11.47 -6.60
CA ILE A 16 -1.93 -10.02 -6.65
C ILE A 16 -1.57 -9.58 -8.07
N VAL A 17 -0.69 -10.33 -8.75
CA VAL A 17 -0.31 -10.04 -10.14
C VAL A 17 -1.53 -10.14 -11.05
N ASP A 18 -2.28 -11.23 -11.01
CA ASP A 18 -3.50 -11.40 -11.81
C ASP A 18 -4.51 -10.26 -11.61
N LYS A 19 -4.74 -9.86 -10.35
CA LYS A 19 -5.72 -8.81 -10.00
C LYS A 19 -5.30 -7.40 -10.40
N TYR A 20 -4.00 -7.08 -10.36
CA TYR A 20 -3.51 -5.70 -10.50
C TYR A 20 -2.57 -5.46 -11.68
N SER A 21 -2.26 -6.48 -12.50
CA SER A 21 -1.39 -6.35 -13.67
C SER A 21 -1.82 -5.28 -14.66
N ASN A 22 -3.12 -5.04 -14.79
CA ASN A 22 -3.68 -4.05 -15.71
C ASN A 22 -3.94 -2.67 -15.08
N ASP A 23 -3.83 -2.54 -13.74
CA ASP A 23 -4.07 -1.29 -13.03
C ASP A 23 -2.91 -0.97 -12.07
N TYR A 24 -1.98 -0.15 -12.59
CA TYR A 24 -0.83 0.33 -11.85
C TYR A 24 -1.22 1.11 -10.58
N ILE A 25 -2.28 1.92 -10.62
CA ILE A 25 -2.67 2.75 -9.47
C ILE A 25 -3.27 1.87 -8.37
N ALA A 26 -4.10 0.90 -8.73
CA ALA A 26 -4.63 -0.07 -7.77
C ALA A 26 -3.53 -0.94 -7.15
N CYS A 27 -2.54 -1.36 -7.94
CA CYS A 27 -1.37 -2.09 -7.47
C CYS A 27 -0.59 -1.30 -6.40
N VAL A 28 -0.21 -0.06 -6.72
CA VAL A 28 0.52 0.82 -5.79
C VAL A 28 -0.29 1.05 -4.51
N ASN A 29 -1.59 1.31 -4.62
CA ASN A 29 -2.46 1.52 -3.47
C ASN A 29 -2.58 0.28 -2.58
N TYR A 30 -2.60 -0.93 -3.15
CA TYR A 30 -2.64 -2.18 -2.40
C TYR A 30 -1.39 -2.34 -1.54
N PHE A 31 -0.20 -2.24 -2.14
CA PHE A 31 1.07 -2.34 -1.41
C PHE A 31 1.24 -1.22 -0.39
N PHE A 32 0.78 -0.01 -0.73
CA PHE A 32 0.82 1.14 0.19
C PHE A 32 -0.01 0.88 1.45
N LYS A 33 -1.24 0.37 1.32
CA LYS A 33 -2.10 0.02 2.46
C LYS A 33 -1.51 -1.10 3.32
N ILE A 34 -0.83 -2.07 2.71
CA ILE A 34 -0.16 -3.16 3.44
C ILE A 34 1.00 -2.62 4.26
N LYS A 35 1.85 -1.77 3.66
CA LYS A 35 3.02 -1.20 4.35
C LYS A 35 2.61 -0.19 5.42
N TRP A 36 1.57 0.60 5.15
CA TRP A 36 1.13 1.71 5.98
C TRP A 36 -0.39 1.64 6.22
N SER A 37 -0.83 0.70 7.05
CA SER A 37 -2.26 0.45 7.31
C SER A 37 -2.97 1.62 8.00
N THR A 38 -2.26 2.38 8.84
CA THR A 38 -2.78 3.56 9.56
C THR A 38 -2.56 4.88 8.81
N GLY A 39 -1.96 4.83 7.61
CA GLY A 39 -1.54 6.00 6.85
C GLY A 39 -0.01 6.11 6.75
N PHE A 40 0.45 6.85 5.75
CA PHE A 40 1.88 7.00 5.52
C PHE A 40 2.57 7.68 6.68
N TYR A 41 3.71 7.12 7.06
CA TYR A 41 4.61 7.66 8.05
C TYR A 41 6.05 7.49 7.56
N CYS A 42 6.78 8.59 7.46
CA CYS A 42 8.19 8.55 7.11
C CYS A 42 9.03 8.18 8.34
N GLU A 43 9.67 7.02 8.31
CA GLU A 43 10.51 6.50 9.42
C GLU A 43 11.74 7.38 9.72
N LYS A 44 12.14 8.27 8.79
CA LYS A 44 13.31 9.15 8.97
C LYS A 44 12.96 10.49 9.62
N CYS A 45 11.84 11.11 9.23
CA CYS A 45 11.49 12.47 9.65
C CYS A 45 10.13 12.60 10.32
N GLY A 46 9.36 11.51 10.42
CA GLY A 46 8.04 11.49 11.07
C GLY A 46 6.91 12.18 10.30
N CYS A 47 7.18 12.67 9.08
CA CYS A 47 6.16 13.32 8.26
C CYS A 47 5.12 12.32 7.75
N THR A 48 3.89 12.80 7.59
CA THR A 48 2.76 12.05 7.01
C THR A 48 2.52 12.37 5.53
N HIS A 49 3.37 13.21 4.93
CA HIS A 49 3.31 13.61 3.53
C HIS A 49 4.24 12.77 2.67
N TYR A 50 3.76 12.36 1.50
CA TYR A 50 4.55 11.67 0.49
C TYR A 50 4.24 12.20 -0.91
N SER A 51 5.19 12.06 -1.83
CA SER A 51 5.04 12.47 -3.23
C SER A 51 5.53 11.38 -4.16
N PHE A 52 4.75 11.06 -5.19
CA PHE A 52 5.23 10.20 -6.26
C PHE A 52 6.01 11.02 -7.28
N ILE A 53 7.21 10.56 -7.63
CA ILE A 53 7.98 11.15 -8.73
C ILE A 53 7.44 10.56 -10.04
N LYS A 54 6.31 11.10 -10.51
CA LYS A 54 5.70 10.71 -11.79
C LYS A 54 6.29 11.59 -12.89
N SER A 55 7.51 11.27 -13.35
CA SER A 55 8.21 11.96 -14.47
C SER A 55 8.28 13.50 -14.37
N ARG A 56 9.40 14.07 -13.91
CA ARG A 56 9.77 15.52 -13.91
C ARG A 56 8.71 16.58 -13.53
N LYS A 57 7.49 16.23 -13.15
CA LYS A 57 6.46 17.13 -12.60
C LYS A 57 6.07 16.59 -11.23
N LYS A 58 6.53 17.29 -10.18
CA LYS A 58 6.15 17.00 -8.79
C LYS A 58 4.64 17.18 -8.67
N GLN A 59 3.90 16.08 -8.49
CA GLN A 59 2.50 16.14 -8.09
C GLN A 59 2.47 15.99 -6.56
N TYR A 60 2.00 17.04 -5.89
CA TYR A 60 1.75 17.01 -4.45
C TYR A 60 0.43 16.25 -4.23
N VAL A 61 0.49 15.12 -3.52
CA VAL A 61 -0.70 14.44 -3.03
C VAL A 61 -0.82 14.80 -1.56
N VAL A 62 -1.62 15.82 -1.28
CA VAL A 62 -2.03 16.16 0.09
C VAL A 62 -3.29 15.34 0.36
N LYS A 63 -3.34 14.69 1.51
CA LYS A 63 -4.52 13.98 1.98
C LYS A 63 -5.50 14.96 2.59
#